data_AF-A0AAF3F3U7-F1
#
_entry.id   AF-A0AAF3F3U7-F1
#
_cell.length_a   1.000
_cell.length_b   1.000
_cell.length_c   1.000
_cell.angle_alpha   90.00
_cell.angle_beta   90.00
_cell.angle_gamma   90.00
#
_symmetry.space_group_name_H-M   'P 1'
#
loop_
_entity.id
_entity.type
_entity.pdbx_description
1 polymer ?
#
loop_
_entity_poly.entity_id
_entity_poly.type
_entity_poly.pdbx_seq_one_letter_code
_entity_poly.pdbx_strand_id
1 'polypeptide(L)'
;MRWPPLIWTLLLPSILAHFDASKCGSQKKCIYVPSGCEKNNVCKNIFSYKTLDDEFVEIELYSTEYTAGTNYVAVGFSKDDLMGDDPVTQCVFPDGGGPEAHASYNFGKSNQPVQDPEEKEAEKTQIQLQHAHKDDNSIYCQIHQKISSGSSAFFPNLDQEHKLFLVRGKARKPEILGIHSLDPSSPDFPFISDERHNLAKREIKMKAVSENRTDSNLPDGGEQLISKKGKSWMKAFHGILMIFAWLVFVPMAVFAARYFRDHWPGSAPRGLKWWFHLHRTLNFIALLFVLLSVLLIFWAEEWEWKGPVAGHSSESNWHAGSVHSLLGVMAAIVAVLNPFMALFRCAPDTGARPIFNWTHRTLGIAGFLLAMATLFIAANFFIGQWSDPFWALTLVLIFWGLLVVAVLLFEILDWMKTKTDHKVHHLEMRGRGKYDDNGRIVTHTKVLHQRPMHGTTILWILFGLISITIAVTLSVFMIVKRIQ
;
A
#
# COMPACT_ATOMS: atom_id res chain seq x y z
N MET A 1 -21.02 -20.33 -83.46
CA MET A 1 -21.17 -19.34 -82.37
C MET A 1 -21.30 -20.10 -81.06
N ARG A 2 -20.18 -20.24 -80.33
CA ARG A 2 -20.13 -20.86 -79.00
C ARG A 2 -20.18 -19.71 -77.98
N TRP A 3 -21.17 -19.75 -77.10
CA TRP A 3 -21.25 -18.86 -75.93
C TRP A 3 -20.20 -19.30 -74.89
N PRO A 4 -19.59 -18.38 -74.13
CA PRO A 4 -18.61 -18.72 -73.09
C PRO A 4 -19.31 -19.26 -71.84
N PRO A 5 -18.63 -20.06 -71.00
CA PRO A 5 -19.20 -20.52 -69.74
C PRO A 5 -19.23 -19.38 -68.73
N LEU A 6 -20.38 -19.21 -68.08
CA LEU A 6 -20.57 -18.36 -66.91
C LEU A 6 -19.62 -18.79 -65.80
N ILE A 7 -18.65 -17.92 -65.49
CA ILE A 7 -17.82 -18.01 -64.29
C ILE A 7 -18.75 -17.74 -63.10
N TRP A 8 -19.13 -18.80 -62.39
CA TRP A 8 -19.68 -18.67 -61.04
C TRP A 8 -18.53 -18.25 -60.12
N THR A 9 -18.39 -16.94 -59.89
CA THR A 9 -17.64 -16.44 -58.76
C THR A 9 -18.37 -16.88 -57.49
N LEU A 10 -17.85 -17.93 -56.85
CA LEU A 10 -18.16 -18.27 -55.47
C LEU A 10 -17.79 -17.06 -54.60
N LEU A 11 -18.77 -16.19 -54.33
CA LEU A 11 -18.75 -15.32 -53.17
C LEU A 11 -18.83 -16.24 -51.95
N LEU A 12 -17.68 -16.71 -51.47
CA LEU A 12 -17.55 -17.17 -50.10
C LEU A 12 -17.98 -15.98 -49.23
N PRO A 13 -19.05 -16.09 -48.42
CA PRO A 13 -19.35 -15.06 -47.46
C PRO A 13 -18.15 -15.01 -46.53
N SER A 14 -17.44 -13.88 -46.53
CA SER A 14 -16.47 -13.54 -45.49
C SER A 14 -17.24 -13.61 -44.18
N ILE A 15 -17.13 -14.73 -43.46
CA ILE A 15 -17.70 -14.85 -42.13
C ILE A 15 -16.91 -13.84 -41.31
N LEU A 16 -17.53 -12.69 -41.03
CA LEU A 16 -16.94 -11.66 -40.19
C LEU A 16 -16.67 -12.34 -38.85
N ALA A 17 -15.39 -12.52 -38.49
CA ALA A 17 -15.01 -13.15 -37.23
C ALA A 17 -15.58 -12.29 -36.09
N HIS A 18 -16.43 -12.90 -35.26
CA HIS A 18 -17.09 -12.26 -34.11
C HIS A 18 -16.79 -13.03 -32.84
N PHE A 19 -16.96 -12.35 -31.70
CA PHE A 19 -16.84 -12.96 -30.39
C PHE A 19 -17.88 -14.08 -30.22
N ASP A 20 -17.39 -15.31 -30.06
CA ASP A 20 -18.23 -16.48 -29.80
C ASP A 20 -18.26 -16.80 -28.30
N ALA A 21 -19.36 -16.43 -27.64
CA ALA A 21 -19.57 -16.66 -26.21
C ALA A 21 -19.71 -18.15 -25.85
N SER A 22 -20.10 -19.02 -26.79
CA SER A 22 -20.30 -20.47 -26.53
C SER A 22 -18.99 -21.20 -26.21
N LYS A 23 -17.86 -20.62 -26.63
CA LYS A 23 -16.51 -21.14 -26.39
C LYS A 23 -15.97 -20.79 -24.99
N CYS A 24 -16.63 -19.88 -24.29
CA CYS A 24 -16.24 -19.48 -22.94
C CYS A 24 -16.39 -20.62 -21.94
N GLY A 25 -15.37 -20.85 -21.11
CA GLY A 25 -15.32 -21.93 -20.12
C GLY A 25 -15.01 -23.32 -20.69
N SER A 26 -14.94 -23.49 -22.02
CA SER A 26 -14.63 -24.77 -22.66
C SER A 26 -13.37 -24.73 -23.54
N GLN A 27 -13.20 -23.67 -24.32
CA GLN A 27 -12.07 -23.46 -25.24
C GLN A 27 -11.28 -22.19 -24.93
N LYS A 28 -11.91 -21.21 -24.28
CA LYS A 28 -11.29 -19.95 -23.88
C LYS A 28 -11.83 -19.49 -22.53
N LYS A 29 -11.03 -18.75 -21.77
CA LYS A 29 -11.51 -18.05 -20.58
C LYS A 29 -12.12 -16.72 -20.98
N CYS A 30 -13.20 -16.32 -20.33
CA CYS A 30 -13.90 -15.08 -20.62
C CYS A 30 -14.17 -14.30 -19.33
N ILE A 31 -13.99 -13.00 -19.42
CA ILE A 31 -14.26 -12.01 -18.37
C ILE A 31 -15.33 -11.09 -18.94
N TYR A 32 -16.46 -11.04 -18.24
CA TYR A 32 -17.65 -10.31 -18.65
C TYR A 32 -17.81 -9.06 -17.80
N VAL A 33 -18.04 -7.92 -18.44
CA VAL A 33 -18.15 -6.62 -17.78
C VAL A 33 -19.48 -5.95 -18.15
N PRO A 34 -20.31 -5.56 -17.16
CA PRO A 34 -20.13 -5.79 -15.71
C PRO A 34 -20.24 -7.28 -15.32
N SER A 35 -19.66 -7.67 -14.18
CA SER A 35 -19.70 -9.07 -13.70
C SER A 35 -21.13 -9.63 -13.68
N GLY A 36 -21.36 -10.78 -14.32
CA GLY A 36 -22.67 -11.43 -14.40
C GLY A 36 -23.59 -10.97 -15.53
N CYS A 37 -23.13 -10.05 -16.39
CA CYS A 37 -23.91 -9.54 -17.52
C CYS A 37 -24.25 -10.60 -18.58
N GLU A 38 -23.51 -11.70 -18.63
CA GLU A 38 -23.68 -12.77 -19.61
C GLU A 38 -25.03 -13.48 -19.48
N LYS A 39 -25.63 -13.46 -18.29
CA LYS A 39 -26.95 -14.07 -18.04
C LYS A 39 -28.09 -13.40 -18.81
N ASN A 40 -27.93 -12.10 -19.09
CA ASN A 40 -28.94 -11.28 -19.74
C ASN A 40 -28.46 -10.73 -21.10
N ASN A 41 -27.28 -11.12 -21.57
CA ASN A 41 -26.64 -10.61 -22.80
C ASN A 41 -26.49 -9.07 -22.84
N VAL A 42 -26.18 -8.45 -21.69
CA VAL A 42 -26.02 -6.99 -21.55
C VAL A 42 -24.57 -6.58 -21.26
N CYS A 43 -23.62 -7.38 -21.74
CA CYS A 43 -22.19 -7.12 -21.51
C CYS A 43 -21.69 -5.97 -22.36
N LYS A 44 -21.05 -5.00 -21.71
CA LYS A 44 -20.47 -3.81 -22.33
C LYS A 44 -19.04 -4.04 -22.79
N ASN A 45 -18.27 -4.83 -22.04
CA ASN A 45 -16.96 -5.29 -22.44
C ASN A 45 -16.84 -6.79 -22.16
N ILE A 46 -16.18 -7.49 -23.06
CA ILE A 46 -15.81 -8.90 -22.89
C ILE A 46 -14.36 -9.04 -23.27
N PHE A 47 -13.58 -9.60 -22.35
CA PHE A 47 -12.20 -9.99 -22.59
C PHE A 47 -12.13 -11.51 -22.58
N SER A 48 -11.53 -12.13 -23.59
CA SER A 48 -11.24 -13.55 -23.54
C SER A 48 -9.83 -13.88 -23.96
N TYR A 49 -9.32 -14.99 -23.42
CA TYR A 49 -8.01 -15.49 -23.79
C TYR A 49 -7.96 -17.01 -23.83
N LYS A 50 -7.07 -17.53 -24.67
CA LYS A 50 -6.66 -18.94 -24.70
C LYS A 50 -5.23 -19.07 -25.17
N THR A 51 -4.50 -20.04 -24.65
CA THR A 51 -3.19 -20.43 -25.20
C THR A 51 -3.38 -21.11 -26.55
N LEU A 52 -2.64 -20.69 -27.57
CA LEU A 52 -2.61 -21.35 -28.88
C LEU A 52 -1.60 -22.49 -28.89
N ASP A 53 -0.38 -22.19 -28.45
CA ASP A 53 0.76 -23.09 -28.34
C ASP A 53 1.62 -22.68 -27.13
N ASP A 54 2.90 -23.05 -27.10
CA ASP A 54 3.83 -22.68 -26.01
C ASP A 54 4.38 -21.24 -26.16
N GLU A 55 4.11 -20.59 -27.30
CA GLU A 55 4.64 -19.27 -27.63
C GLU A 55 3.56 -18.17 -27.63
N PHE A 56 2.31 -18.46 -27.98
CA PHE A 56 1.28 -17.43 -28.19
C PHE A 56 0.00 -17.65 -27.37
N VAL A 57 -0.57 -16.54 -26.93
CA VAL A 57 -1.93 -16.44 -26.41
C VAL A 57 -2.78 -15.67 -27.42
N GLU A 58 -3.96 -16.20 -27.72
CA GLU A 58 -4.99 -15.45 -28.42
C GLU A 58 -5.81 -14.66 -27.41
N ILE A 59 -5.87 -13.35 -27.62
CA ILE A 59 -6.63 -12.38 -26.85
C ILE A 59 -7.76 -11.85 -27.73
N GLU A 60 -8.97 -11.79 -27.18
CA GLU A 60 -10.10 -11.13 -27.83
C GLU A 60 -10.62 -10.01 -26.93
N LEU A 61 -10.75 -8.82 -27.50
CA LEU A 61 -11.37 -7.65 -26.91
C LEU A 61 -12.67 -7.38 -27.67
N TYR A 62 -13.79 -7.46 -26.97
CA TYR A 62 -15.11 -7.14 -27.52
C TYR A 62 -15.78 -6.07 -26.67
N SER A 63 -16.38 -5.08 -27.31
CA SER A 63 -16.92 -3.90 -26.64
C SER A 63 -18.17 -3.40 -27.35
N THR A 64 -19.22 -3.07 -26.59
CA THR A 64 -20.52 -2.59 -27.11
C THR A 64 -21.01 -1.39 -26.31
N GLU A 65 -21.95 -0.61 -26.87
CA GLU A 65 -22.53 0.54 -26.17
C GLU A 65 -21.47 1.54 -25.65
N TYR A 66 -20.50 1.92 -26.49
CA TYR A 66 -19.45 2.91 -26.16
C TYR A 66 -19.85 4.35 -26.54
N THR A 67 -19.12 5.34 -26.02
CA THR A 67 -19.36 6.74 -26.36
C THR A 67 -19.02 7.05 -27.83
N ALA A 68 -19.77 7.96 -28.45
CA ALA A 68 -19.49 8.45 -29.80
C ALA A 68 -18.03 8.95 -29.93
N GLY A 69 -17.33 8.42 -30.93
CA GLY A 69 -15.92 8.71 -31.21
C GLY A 69 -14.92 7.82 -30.48
N THR A 70 -15.35 6.86 -29.66
CA THR A 70 -14.47 5.80 -29.14
C THR A 70 -13.91 5.00 -30.30
N ASN A 71 -12.59 4.84 -30.33
CA ASN A 71 -11.86 4.24 -31.44
C ASN A 71 -10.71 3.33 -30.98
N TYR A 72 -10.60 3.03 -29.69
CA TYR A 72 -9.71 1.97 -29.23
C TYR A 72 -10.37 1.12 -28.13
N VAL A 73 -9.87 -0.11 -28.03
CA VAL A 73 -10.04 -1.01 -26.90
C VAL A 73 -8.67 -1.54 -26.48
N ALA A 74 -8.42 -1.67 -25.18
CA ALA A 74 -7.13 -2.13 -24.69
C ALA A 74 -7.25 -2.92 -23.38
N VAL A 75 -6.23 -3.73 -23.12
CA VAL A 75 -6.01 -4.41 -21.85
C VAL A 75 -4.67 -3.98 -21.26
N GLY A 76 -4.68 -3.53 -20.01
CA GLY A 76 -3.49 -3.34 -19.19
C GLY A 76 -3.21 -4.57 -18.34
N PHE A 77 -1.96 -4.99 -18.28
CA PHE A 77 -1.50 -6.12 -17.47
C PHE A 77 -0.76 -5.60 -16.24
N SER A 78 -1.49 -5.46 -15.15
CA SER A 78 -0.98 -4.85 -13.92
C SER A 78 -0.52 -5.89 -12.91
N LYS A 79 0.49 -5.52 -12.11
CA LYS A 79 0.91 -6.29 -10.94
C LYS A 79 0.12 -5.93 -9.69
N ASP A 80 -0.76 -4.93 -9.72
CA ASP A 80 -1.60 -4.52 -8.59
C ASP A 80 -2.96 -3.95 -9.06
N ASP A 81 -3.69 -3.28 -8.16
CA ASP A 81 -5.01 -2.71 -8.44
C ASP A 81 -4.91 -1.22 -8.84
N LEU A 82 -3.72 -0.71 -9.17
CA LEU A 82 -3.45 0.71 -9.44
C LEU A 82 -2.84 0.88 -10.84
N MET A 83 -3.50 1.71 -11.66
CA MET A 83 -2.92 2.11 -12.95
C MET A 83 -1.66 2.95 -12.74
N GLY A 84 -0.53 2.52 -13.32
CA GLY A 84 0.76 3.13 -12.97
C GLY A 84 1.99 2.53 -13.61
N ASP A 85 2.06 1.21 -13.71
CA ASP A 85 3.25 0.46 -14.12
C ASP A 85 2.82 -0.76 -14.92
N ASP A 86 2.07 -0.48 -15.98
CA ASP A 86 1.29 -1.51 -16.68
C ASP A 86 1.68 -1.54 -18.16
N PRO A 87 2.24 -2.65 -18.67
CA PRO A 87 2.21 -2.94 -20.09
C PRO A 87 0.77 -3.02 -20.59
N VAL A 88 0.54 -2.47 -21.77
CA VAL A 88 -0.78 -2.37 -22.40
C VAL A 88 -0.70 -2.97 -23.79
N THR A 89 -1.70 -3.80 -24.10
CA THR A 89 -1.96 -4.25 -25.47
C THR A 89 -3.23 -3.60 -25.95
N GLN A 90 -3.14 -2.88 -27.06
CA GLN A 90 -4.23 -2.04 -27.57
C GLN A 90 -4.56 -2.37 -29.02
N CYS A 91 -5.83 -2.16 -29.36
CA CYS A 91 -6.35 -2.20 -30.71
C CYS A 91 -7.02 -0.86 -31.02
N VAL A 92 -6.55 -0.19 -32.08
CA VAL A 92 -6.98 1.17 -32.45
C VAL A 92 -7.52 1.19 -33.87
N PHE A 93 -8.56 1.98 -34.08
CA PHE A 93 -9.21 2.24 -35.36
C PHE A 93 -8.98 3.71 -35.74
N PRO A 94 -7.84 4.05 -36.38
CA PRO A 94 -7.53 5.41 -36.78
C PRO A 94 -8.50 5.95 -37.85
N ASP A 95 -8.69 7.27 -37.87
CA ASP A 95 -9.53 7.92 -38.87
C ASP A 95 -8.91 7.77 -40.28
N GLY A 96 -9.65 7.14 -41.19
CA GLY A 96 -9.22 6.95 -42.58
C GLY A 96 -8.17 5.84 -42.79
N GLY A 97 -7.87 5.04 -41.76
CA GLY A 97 -6.95 3.90 -41.82
C GLY A 97 -7.61 2.56 -41.48
N GLY A 98 -6.86 1.46 -41.63
CA GLY A 98 -7.26 0.14 -41.15
C GLY A 98 -7.02 -0.03 -39.65
N PRO A 99 -7.59 -1.07 -39.01
CA PRO A 99 -7.33 -1.34 -37.60
C PRO A 99 -5.87 -1.75 -37.37
N GLU A 100 -5.32 -1.32 -36.23
CA GLU A 100 -3.93 -1.60 -35.84
C GLU A 100 -3.87 -2.10 -34.40
N ALA A 101 -2.91 -2.97 -34.10
CA ALA A 101 -2.62 -3.39 -32.73
C ALA A 101 -1.19 -2.98 -32.35
N HIS A 102 -1.05 -2.48 -31.12
CA HIS A 102 0.20 -1.93 -30.60
C HIS A 102 0.41 -2.33 -29.14
N ALA A 103 1.67 -2.28 -28.71
CA ALA A 103 2.08 -2.25 -27.32
C ALA A 103 2.28 -0.79 -26.87
N SER A 104 1.91 -0.54 -25.63
CA SER A 104 2.27 0.70 -24.95
C SER A 104 2.50 0.40 -23.47
N TYR A 105 3.00 1.39 -22.72
CA TYR A 105 3.23 1.26 -21.30
C TYR A 105 2.66 2.47 -20.57
N ASN A 106 1.95 2.22 -19.47
CA ASN A 106 1.48 3.26 -18.59
C ASN A 106 2.55 3.57 -17.56
N PHE A 107 3.09 4.79 -17.60
CA PHE A 107 3.93 5.38 -16.56
C PHE A 107 3.06 6.34 -15.73
N GLY A 108 2.73 5.95 -14.50
CA GLY A 108 1.73 6.64 -13.69
C GLY A 108 0.37 6.70 -14.40
N LYS A 109 -0.08 7.90 -14.76
CA LYS A 109 -1.34 8.13 -15.48
C LYS A 109 -1.15 8.52 -16.95
N SER A 110 0.06 8.32 -17.48
CA SER A 110 0.43 8.65 -18.85
C SER A 110 0.80 7.40 -19.64
N ASN A 111 0.15 7.22 -20.78
CA ASN A 111 0.44 6.15 -21.72
C ASN A 111 1.56 6.57 -22.68
N GLN A 112 2.56 5.72 -22.86
CA GLN A 112 3.67 5.94 -23.79
C GLN A 112 3.81 4.78 -24.77
N PRO A 113 4.07 5.04 -26.05
CA PRO A 113 4.28 4.00 -27.04
C PRO A 113 5.69 3.40 -26.91
N VAL A 114 5.93 2.26 -27.56
CA VAL A 114 7.29 1.75 -27.78
C VAL A 114 8.09 2.79 -28.56
N GLN A 115 9.24 3.22 -28.03
CA GLN A 115 10.11 4.22 -28.68
C GLN A 115 11.38 3.61 -29.26
N ASP A 116 11.94 2.61 -28.57
CA ASP A 116 13.19 1.98 -28.97
C ASP A 116 13.06 1.26 -30.33
N PRO A 117 13.98 1.46 -31.29
CA PRO A 117 13.89 0.85 -32.60
C PRO A 117 13.90 -0.69 -32.59
N GLU A 118 14.65 -1.32 -31.68
CA GLU A 118 14.69 -2.78 -31.58
C GLU A 118 13.37 -3.31 -31.02
N GLU A 119 12.82 -2.65 -30.00
CA GLU A 119 11.51 -3.02 -29.45
C GLU A 119 10.36 -2.77 -30.45
N LYS A 120 10.44 -1.72 -31.28
CA LYS A 120 9.48 -1.48 -32.37
C LYS A 120 9.51 -2.58 -33.44
N GLU A 121 10.69 -3.10 -33.76
CA GLU A 121 10.78 -4.24 -34.67
C GLU A 121 10.26 -5.51 -34.00
N ALA A 122 10.54 -5.69 -32.70
CA ALA A 122 10.01 -6.80 -31.92
C ALA A 122 8.47 -6.77 -31.85
N GLU A 123 7.86 -5.59 -31.67
CA GLU A 123 6.40 -5.40 -31.58
C GLU A 123 5.65 -6.08 -32.72
N LYS A 124 6.13 -5.94 -33.97
CA LYS A 124 5.54 -6.55 -35.17
C LYS A 124 5.41 -8.08 -35.07
N THR A 125 6.30 -8.72 -34.31
CA THR A 125 6.30 -10.17 -34.10
C THR A 125 5.64 -10.58 -32.79
N GLN A 126 5.68 -9.71 -31.78
CA GLN A 126 5.12 -9.95 -30.44
C GLN A 126 3.61 -9.76 -30.38
N ILE A 127 3.06 -8.82 -31.17
CA ILE A 127 1.64 -8.48 -31.18
C ILE A 127 1.14 -8.52 -32.62
N GLN A 128 0.29 -9.51 -32.91
CA GLN A 128 -0.20 -9.75 -34.26
C GLN A 128 -1.71 -9.63 -34.29
N LEU A 129 -2.21 -8.58 -34.95
CA LEU A 129 -3.64 -8.41 -35.17
C LEU A 129 -4.14 -9.42 -36.21
N GLN A 130 -5.07 -10.28 -35.83
CA GLN A 130 -5.63 -11.31 -36.70
C GLN A 130 -6.91 -10.83 -37.37
N HIS A 131 -7.87 -10.40 -36.56
CA HIS A 131 -9.15 -9.89 -37.01
C HIS A 131 -9.52 -8.67 -36.19
N ALA A 132 -9.99 -7.63 -36.84
CA ALA A 132 -10.60 -6.50 -36.17
C ALA A 132 -11.72 -5.94 -37.02
N HIS A 133 -12.81 -5.57 -36.37
CA HIS A 133 -13.88 -4.82 -36.99
C HIS A 133 -14.47 -3.86 -35.98
N LYS A 134 -15.00 -2.77 -36.50
CA LYS A 134 -15.74 -1.76 -35.76
C LYS A 134 -16.94 -1.38 -36.59
N ASP A 135 -18.11 -1.50 -36.00
CA ASP A 135 -19.36 -0.98 -36.55
C ASP A 135 -19.85 0.18 -35.69
N ASP A 136 -21.11 0.61 -35.84
CA ASP A 136 -21.65 1.73 -35.08
C ASP A 136 -21.86 1.40 -33.59
N ASN A 137 -21.97 0.12 -33.23
CA ASN A 137 -22.41 -0.33 -31.92
C ASN A 137 -21.45 -1.32 -31.25
N SER A 138 -20.45 -1.83 -31.96
CA SER A 138 -19.51 -2.82 -31.47
C SER A 138 -18.07 -2.65 -32.02
N ILE A 139 -17.10 -2.93 -31.15
CA ILE A 139 -15.68 -3.04 -31.48
C ILE A 139 -15.23 -4.45 -31.12
N TYR A 140 -14.57 -5.12 -32.05
CA TYR A 140 -13.97 -6.43 -31.84
C TYR A 140 -12.53 -6.44 -32.35
N CYS A 141 -11.62 -6.98 -31.54
CA CYS A 141 -10.25 -7.26 -31.94
C CYS A 141 -9.80 -8.62 -31.43
N GLN A 142 -9.16 -9.39 -32.30
CA GLN A 142 -8.49 -10.65 -32.01
C GLN A 142 -7.00 -10.47 -32.26
N ILE A 143 -6.20 -10.64 -31.21
CA ILE A 143 -4.77 -10.40 -31.20
C ILE A 143 -4.07 -11.68 -30.76
N HIS A 144 -3.04 -12.09 -31.49
CA HIS A 144 -2.10 -13.11 -31.04
C HIS A 144 -0.92 -12.39 -30.39
N GLN A 145 -0.73 -12.61 -29.10
CA GLN A 145 0.33 -12.01 -28.33
C GLN A 145 1.30 -13.07 -27.84
N LYS A 146 2.60 -12.84 -28.04
CA LYS A 146 3.64 -13.77 -27.62
C LYS A 146 3.76 -13.78 -26.09
N ILE A 147 3.97 -14.97 -25.53
CA ILE A 147 4.31 -15.23 -24.15
C ILE A 147 5.79 -14.82 -23.98
N SER A 148 5.99 -13.56 -23.60
CA SER A 148 7.33 -12.99 -23.40
C SER A 148 7.99 -13.55 -22.13
N SER A 149 9.33 -13.64 -22.11
CA SER A 149 10.09 -13.98 -20.89
C SER A 149 10.18 -12.83 -19.88
N GLY A 150 9.62 -11.65 -20.20
CA GLY A 150 9.60 -10.47 -19.33
C GLY A 150 10.85 -9.58 -19.44
N SER A 151 11.60 -9.67 -20.55
CA SER A 151 12.79 -8.84 -20.78
C SER A 151 12.48 -7.39 -21.17
N SER A 152 11.28 -7.12 -21.69
CA SER A 152 10.80 -5.78 -22.06
C SER A 152 9.68 -5.33 -21.13
N ALA A 153 9.67 -4.04 -20.80
CA ALA A 153 8.59 -3.42 -20.04
C ALA A 153 7.27 -3.42 -20.83
N PHE A 154 7.33 -3.31 -22.17
CA PHE A 154 6.15 -3.21 -23.04
C PHE A 154 5.49 -4.56 -23.34
N PHE A 155 6.25 -5.66 -23.26
CA PHE A 155 5.77 -7.02 -23.56
C PHE A 155 5.68 -7.85 -22.27
N PRO A 156 4.48 -7.94 -21.65
CA PRO A 156 4.32 -8.63 -20.38
C PRO A 156 4.58 -10.12 -20.52
N ASN A 157 5.16 -10.71 -19.47
CA ASN A 157 5.23 -12.16 -19.36
C ASN A 157 3.84 -12.71 -19.04
N LEU A 158 3.17 -13.27 -20.05
CA LEU A 158 1.80 -13.78 -19.93
C LEU A 158 1.68 -15.07 -19.09
N ASP A 159 2.81 -15.69 -18.72
CA ASP A 159 2.89 -16.80 -17.77
C ASP A 159 3.05 -16.34 -16.30
N GLN A 160 2.77 -15.07 -16.04
CA GLN A 160 2.63 -14.52 -14.71
C GLN A 160 1.18 -14.09 -14.44
N GLU A 161 0.84 -13.98 -13.16
CA GLU A 161 -0.49 -13.60 -12.69
C GLU A 161 -0.67 -12.07 -12.74
N HIS A 162 -1.53 -11.58 -13.64
CA HIS A 162 -1.80 -10.15 -13.84
C HIS A 162 -3.21 -9.76 -13.43
N LYS A 163 -3.35 -8.57 -12.85
CA LYS A 163 -4.63 -7.84 -12.85
C LYS A 163 -4.88 -7.28 -14.23
N LEU A 164 -6.12 -7.42 -14.72
CA LEU A 164 -6.48 -7.01 -16.07
C LEU A 164 -7.30 -5.74 -16.03
N PHE A 165 -6.81 -4.70 -16.69
CA PHE A 165 -7.48 -3.41 -16.78
C PHE A 165 -8.07 -3.27 -18.18
N LEU A 166 -9.39 -3.42 -18.29
CA LEU A 166 -10.10 -3.32 -19.56
C LEU A 166 -10.55 -1.88 -19.76
N VAL A 167 -10.06 -1.26 -20.82
CA VAL A 167 -10.26 0.15 -21.09
C VAL A 167 -10.66 0.38 -22.54
N ARG A 168 -11.42 1.46 -22.76
CA ARG A 168 -11.81 1.93 -24.09
C ARG A 168 -11.87 3.44 -24.10
N GLY A 169 -11.71 4.04 -25.29
CA GLY A 169 -11.79 5.49 -25.41
C GLY A 169 -11.31 6.01 -26.75
N LYS A 170 -10.77 7.24 -26.73
CA LYS A 170 -10.32 7.95 -27.92
C LYS A 170 -8.80 8.02 -27.99
N ALA A 171 -8.22 7.61 -29.11
CA ALA A 171 -6.81 7.72 -29.42
C ALA A 171 -6.64 8.64 -30.63
N ARG A 172 -5.72 9.60 -30.53
CA ARG A 172 -5.38 10.50 -31.64
C ARG A 172 -4.36 9.89 -32.59
N LYS A 173 -3.55 8.96 -32.09
CA LYS A 173 -2.54 8.22 -32.83
C LYS A 173 -2.67 6.73 -32.49
N PRO A 174 -2.42 5.81 -33.43
CA PRO A 174 -2.53 4.37 -33.17
C PRO A 174 -1.67 3.87 -32.01
N GLU A 175 -0.52 4.49 -31.78
CA GLU A 175 0.46 4.03 -30.78
C GLU A 175 0.22 4.62 -29.39
N ILE A 176 -0.56 5.72 -29.28
CA ILE A 176 -0.72 6.46 -28.03
C ILE A 176 -2.20 6.56 -27.65
N LEU A 177 -2.55 5.99 -26.50
CA LEU A 177 -3.91 6.03 -25.98
C LEU A 177 -4.21 7.37 -25.31
N GLY A 178 -5.41 7.89 -25.59
CA GLY A 178 -5.98 8.97 -24.80
C GLY A 178 -6.59 8.47 -23.50
N ILE A 179 -6.82 9.39 -22.58
CA ILE A 179 -7.42 9.11 -21.27
C ILE A 179 -8.83 8.53 -21.47
N HIS A 180 -9.08 7.36 -20.86
CA HIS A 180 -10.42 6.76 -20.80
C HIS A 180 -11.36 7.61 -19.92
N SER A 181 -12.65 7.32 -19.91
CA SER A 181 -13.57 8.11 -19.07
C SER A 181 -13.23 7.98 -17.58
N LEU A 182 -13.28 9.10 -16.86
CA LEU A 182 -13.10 9.15 -15.39
C LEU A 182 -14.43 9.18 -14.65
N ASP A 183 -15.55 9.27 -15.37
CA ASP A 183 -16.90 9.29 -14.83
C ASP A 183 -17.43 7.86 -14.68
N PRO A 184 -17.72 7.38 -13.46
CA PRO A 184 -18.26 6.04 -13.22
C PRO A 184 -19.58 5.73 -13.92
N SER A 185 -20.34 6.76 -14.32
CA SER A 185 -21.60 6.60 -15.05
C SER A 185 -21.40 6.43 -16.55
N SER A 186 -20.21 6.74 -17.07
CA SER A 186 -19.90 6.65 -18.48
C SER A 186 -19.78 5.18 -18.92
N PRO A 187 -20.24 4.84 -20.14
CA PRO A 187 -19.98 3.52 -20.70
C PRO A 187 -18.48 3.24 -20.85
N ASP A 188 -17.65 4.26 -21.04
CA ASP A 188 -16.20 4.10 -21.24
C ASP A 188 -15.41 4.14 -19.93
N PHE A 189 -16.07 3.99 -18.78
CA PHE A 189 -15.40 3.83 -17.51
C PHE A 189 -14.60 2.51 -17.49
N PRO A 190 -13.35 2.52 -17.00
CA PRO A 190 -12.48 1.36 -17.04
C PRO A 190 -12.98 0.27 -16.08
N PHE A 191 -12.63 -0.98 -16.38
CA PHE A 191 -12.87 -2.11 -15.51
C PHE A 191 -11.56 -2.73 -15.06
N ILE A 192 -11.49 -3.13 -13.79
CA ILE A 192 -10.35 -3.83 -13.20
C ILE A 192 -10.83 -5.21 -12.78
N SER A 193 -10.13 -6.27 -13.18
CA SER A 193 -10.47 -7.64 -12.79
C SER A 193 -10.33 -7.82 -11.27
N ASP A 194 -11.30 -8.50 -10.65
CA ASP A 194 -11.24 -8.82 -9.21
C ASP A 194 -10.13 -9.83 -8.91
N GLU A 195 -9.93 -10.79 -9.82
CA GLU A 195 -8.91 -11.82 -9.73
C GLU A 195 -7.68 -11.48 -10.58
N ARG A 196 -6.58 -12.16 -10.28
CA ARG A 196 -5.41 -12.18 -11.16
C ARG A 196 -5.57 -13.33 -12.14
N HIS A 197 -5.00 -13.15 -13.32
CA HIS A 197 -5.09 -14.06 -14.43
C HIS A 197 -3.70 -14.30 -15.00
N ASN A 198 -3.27 -15.57 -15.00
CA ASN A 198 -2.19 -16.03 -15.85
C ASN A 198 -2.79 -16.48 -17.19
N LEU A 199 -2.39 -15.81 -18.27
CA LEU A 199 -2.92 -16.01 -19.60
C LEU A 199 -2.29 -17.20 -20.34
N ALA A 200 -1.06 -17.56 -19.97
CA ALA A 200 -0.35 -18.72 -20.51
C ALA A 200 -0.66 -20.04 -19.76
N LYS A 201 -1.35 -19.97 -18.61
CA LYS A 201 -1.66 -21.15 -17.81
C LYS A 201 -2.63 -22.08 -18.54
N ARG A 202 -2.13 -23.23 -18.96
CA ARG A 202 -2.94 -24.33 -19.50
C ARG A 202 -3.73 -24.98 -18.37
N GLU A 203 -5.04 -24.80 -18.37
CA GLU A 203 -5.91 -25.62 -17.53
C GLU A 203 -5.86 -27.06 -18.04
N ILE A 204 -5.25 -27.95 -17.25
CA ILE A 204 -5.37 -29.40 -17.46
C ILE A 204 -6.86 -29.70 -17.34
N LYS A 205 -7.51 -30.06 -18.45
CA LYS A 205 -8.91 -30.51 -18.49
C LYS A 205 -9.11 -31.69 -17.52
N MET A 206 -9.48 -31.42 -16.27
CA MET A 206 -10.32 -32.33 -15.52
C MET A 206 -11.72 -32.24 -16.12
N LYS A 207 -12.15 -33.37 -16.68
CA LYS A 207 -13.38 -33.58 -17.42
C LYS A 207 -14.59 -33.19 -16.57
N ALA A 208 -15.57 -32.56 -17.23
CA ALA A 208 -16.86 -32.15 -16.71
C ALA A 208 -17.54 -33.22 -15.85
N VAL A 209 -17.99 -32.81 -14.66
CA VAL A 209 -19.16 -33.40 -14.00
C VAL A 209 -20.10 -32.25 -13.65
N SER A 210 -21.21 -32.23 -14.38
CA SER A 210 -22.46 -31.60 -13.99
C SER A 210 -22.95 -32.22 -12.69
N GLU A 211 -23.15 -31.44 -11.64
CA GLU A 211 -24.43 -31.34 -10.89
C GLU A 211 -24.29 -30.58 -9.56
N ASN A 212 -25.30 -29.76 -9.32
CA ASN A 212 -25.88 -29.30 -8.05
C ASN A 212 -24.99 -29.06 -6.82
N ARG A 213 -24.96 -27.76 -6.49
CA ARG A 213 -24.86 -27.17 -5.16
C ARG A 213 -25.54 -28.01 -4.06
N THR A 214 -24.74 -28.45 -3.09
CA THR A 214 -25.10 -28.49 -1.65
C THR A 214 -23.85 -28.32 -0.80
N ASP A 215 -24.02 -27.61 0.31
CA ASP A 215 -23.00 -27.30 1.32
C ASP A 215 -22.31 -28.53 1.92
N SER A 216 -21.10 -28.25 2.44
CA SER A 216 -20.38 -28.88 3.56
C SER A 216 -19.16 -29.81 3.28
N ASN A 217 -18.03 -29.35 3.85
CA ASN A 217 -16.90 -30.07 4.45
C ASN A 217 -15.83 -30.79 3.58
N LEU A 218 -14.68 -30.09 3.48
CA LEU A 218 -13.24 -30.43 3.28
C LEU A 218 -12.75 -31.88 3.60
N PRO A 219 -11.62 -32.39 3.02
CA PRO A 219 -10.24 -31.85 3.19
C PRO A 219 -9.38 -31.80 1.89
N ASP A 220 -8.66 -30.71 1.59
CA ASP A 220 -7.24 -30.34 1.90
C ASP A 220 -6.13 -31.20 1.24
N GLY A 221 -5.17 -30.50 0.63
CA GLY A 221 -3.90 -31.00 0.07
C GLY A 221 -3.51 -30.33 -1.26
N GLY A 222 -2.65 -29.30 -1.35
CA GLY A 222 -1.86 -28.64 -0.32
C GLY A 222 -1.24 -27.29 -0.77
N GLU A 223 -1.01 -26.46 0.26
CA GLU A 223 -0.07 -25.34 0.40
C GLU A 223 -0.25 -24.02 -0.40
N GLN A 224 -1.35 -23.32 -0.12
CA GLN A 224 -1.22 -21.91 0.30
C GLN A 224 -1.55 -21.85 1.79
N LEU A 225 -0.52 -21.81 2.63
CA LEU A 225 -0.63 -21.90 4.10
C LEU A 225 -1.59 -20.86 4.72
N ILE A 226 -1.90 -19.77 3.99
CA ILE A 226 -2.81 -18.70 4.42
C ILE A 226 -3.71 -18.28 3.26
N SER A 227 -5.03 -18.43 3.43
CA SER A 227 -6.05 -17.92 2.51
C SER A 227 -5.83 -16.43 2.19
N LYS A 228 -6.15 -15.98 0.96
CA LYS A 228 -6.09 -14.56 0.55
C LYS A 228 -6.76 -13.60 1.56
N LYS A 229 -7.88 -14.04 2.15
CA LYS A 229 -8.56 -13.34 3.24
C LYS A 229 -7.67 -13.21 4.48
N GLY A 230 -7.00 -14.28 4.87
CA GLY A 230 -6.02 -14.30 5.98
C GLY A 230 -4.88 -13.31 5.78
N LYS A 231 -4.26 -13.27 4.59
CA LYS A 231 -3.20 -12.28 4.28
C LYS A 231 -3.69 -10.85 4.42
N SER A 232 -4.89 -10.56 3.92
CA SER A 232 -5.51 -9.23 4.02
C SER A 232 -5.77 -8.79 5.47
N TRP A 233 -6.14 -9.73 6.34
CA TRP A 233 -6.29 -9.50 7.78
C TRP A 233 -4.94 -9.34 8.49
N MET A 234 -3.91 -10.10 8.13
CA MET A 234 -2.57 -9.95 8.69
C MET A 234 -1.97 -8.57 8.39
N LYS A 235 -2.12 -8.07 7.15
CA LYS A 235 -1.75 -6.70 6.78
C LYS A 235 -2.50 -5.66 7.62
N ALA A 236 -3.77 -5.94 7.94
CA ALA A 236 -4.56 -5.06 8.80
C ALA A 236 -4.04 -5.05 10.24
N PHE A 237 -3.80 -6.23 10.83
CA PHE A 237 -3.23 -6.35 12.16
C PHE A 237 -1.82 -5.74 12.27
N HIS A 238 -0.99 -5.87 11.22
CA HIS A 238 0.28 -5.17 11.13
C HIS A 238 0.10 -3.65 11.34
N GLY A 239 -0.79 -3.03 10.55
CA GLY A 239 -1.07 -1.60 10.66
C GLY A 239 -1.64 -1.20 12.03
N ILE A 240 -2.61 -1.95 12.56
CA ILE A 240 -3.20 -1.70 13.89
C ILE A 240 -2.12 -1.70 14.98
N LEU A 241 -1.28 -2.75 15.03
CA LEU A 241 -0.20 -2.84 16.01
C LEU A 241 0.80 -1.69 15.88
N MET A 242 1.18 -1.29 14.65
CA MET A 242 2.06 -0.15 14.42
C MET A 242 1.43 1.16 14.88
N ILE A 243 0.14 1.39 14.61
CA ILE A 243 -0.59 2.58 15.05
C ILE A 243 -0.57 2.68 16.58
N PHE A 244 -0.89 1.61 17.31
CA PHE A 244 -0.85 1.62 18.77
C PHE A 244 0.57 1.82 19.33
N ALA A 245 1.57 1.14 18.75
CA ALA A 245 2.96 1.30 19.16
C ALA A 245 3.43 2.76 19.05
N TRP A 246 3.22 3.38 17.88
CA TRP A 246 3.82 4.66 17.54
C TRP A 246 2.97 5.88 17.87
N LEU A 247 1.63 5.77 17.88
CA LEU A 247 0.76 6.89 18.26
C LEU A 247 0.43 6.92 19.75
N VAL A 248 0.46 5.77 20.44
CA VAL A 248 0.07 5.69 21.85
C VAL A 248 1.27 5.42 22.75
N PHE A 249 1.88 4.24 22.64
CA PHE A 249 2.83 3.79 23.66
C PHE A 249 4.14 4.59 23.63
N VAL A 250 4.76 4.78 22.47
CA VAL A 250 6.05 5.48 22.35
C VAL A 250 5.98 6.96 22.80
N PRO A 251 5.03 7.79 22.32
CA PRO A 251 4.91 9.18 22.77
C PRO A 251 4.65 9.29 24.28
N MET A 252 3.76 8.45 24.82
CA MET A 252 3.47 8.41 26.25
C MET A 252 4.71 8.06 27.08
N ALA A 253 5.52 7.13 26.59
CA ALA A 253 6.78 6.72 27.22
C ALA A 253 7.84 7.84 27.17
N VAL A 254 7.94 8.57 26.06
CA VAL A 254 8.86 9.71 25.90
C VAL A 254 8.47 10.85 26.83
N PHE A 255 7.19 11.20 26.90
CA PHE A 255 6.69 12.24 27.81
C PHE A 255 6.91 11.87 29.28
N ALA A 256 6.70 10.60 29.67
CA ALA A 256 7.03 10.14 31.01
C ALA A 256 8.53 10.32 31.33
N ALA A 257 9.44 9.91 30.44
CA ALA A 257 10.88 10.05 30.68
C ALA A 257 11.38 11.49 30.75
N ARG A 258 10.69 12.42 30.08
CA ARG A 258 11.06 13.84 30.03
C ARG A 258 10.48 14.62 31.20
N TYR A 259 9.17 14.54 31.43
CA TYR A 259 8.48 15.47 32.32
C TYR A 259 8.22 14.92 33.72
N PHE A 260 8.28 13.59 33.92
CA PHE A 260 7.88 12.95 35.20
C PHE A 260 9.06 12.69 36.14
N ARG A 261 10.26 13.21 35.84
CA ARG A 261 11.50 12.92 36.60
C ARG A 261 11.45 13.33 38.07
N ASP A 262 10.69 14.38 38.35
CA ASP A 262 10.54 14.95 39.69
C ASP A 262 9.21 14.54 40.37
N HIS A 263 8.38 13.74 39.70
CA HIS A 263 7.11 13.27 40.25
C HIS A 263 7.32 12.11 41.21
N TRP A 264 6.57 12.10 42.32
CA TRP A 264 6.63 11.10 43.40
C TRP A 264 8.04 10.83 43.94
N PRO A 265 8.76 11.84 44.46
CA PRO A 265 10.14 11.69 44.92
C PRO A 265 10.29 10.71 46.11
N GLY A 266 9.26 10.57 46.94
CA GLY A 266 9.27 9.67 48.11
C GLY A 266 8.91 8.21 47.80
N SER A 267 8.66 7.85 46.54
CA SER A 267 8.25 6.50 46.15
C SER A 267 9.15 5.97 45.03
N ALA A 268 9.90 4.92 45.33
CA ALA A 268 10.78 4.24 44.39
C ALA A 268 10.54 2.72 44.43
N PRO A 269 9.47 2.22 43.78
CA PRO A 269 9.17 0.80 43.78
C PRO A 269 10.35 0.01 43.19
N ARG A 270 10.83 -0.99 43.93
CA ARG A 270 12.03 -1.79 43.61
C ARG A 270 13.29 -0.95 43.36
N GLY A 271 13.43 0.18 44.06
CA GLY A 271 14.62 1.03 43.99
C GLY A 271 14.74 1.91 42.74
N LEU A 272 13.71 1.93 41.88
CA LEU A 272 13.67 2.74 40.65
C LEU A 272 12.52 3.75 40.70
N LYS A 273 12.76 4.94 40.15
CA LYS A 273 11.76 6.02 40.09
C LYS A 273 10.59 5.68 39.14
N TRP A 274 9.41 6.21 39.43
CA TRP A 274 8.19 5.97 38.65
C TRP A 274 8.31 6.30 37.16
N TRP A 275 8.90 7.43 36.79
CA TRP A 275 9.10 7.79 35.38
C TRP A 275 9.87 6.73 34.60
N PHE A 276 10.81 6.05 35.24
CA PHE A 276 11.64 5.03 34.62
C PHE A 276 10.85 3.74 34.40
N HIS A 277 9.99 3.36 35.36
CA HIS A 277 9.06 2.25 35.17
C HIS A 277 8.06 2.54 34.06
N LEU A 278 7.43 3.73 34.06
CA LEU A 278 6.49 4.13 33.00
C LEU A 278 7.15 4.09 31.63
N HIS A 279 8.30 4.74 31.48
CA HIS A 279 9.05 4.76 30.22
C HIS A 279 9.44 3.36 29.75
N ARG A 280 9.96 2.52 30.65
CA ARG A 280 10.41 1.16 30.30
C ARG A 280 9.24 0.27 29.93
N THR A 281 8.17 0.25 30.74
CA THR A 281 7.03 -0.63 30.51
C THR A 281 6.30 -0.29 29.22
N LEU A 282 6.06 1.01 28.96
CA LEU A 282 5.39 1.44 27.73
C LEU A 282 6.23 1.14 26.48
N ASN A 283 7.55 1.39 26.51
CA ASN A 283 8.42 1.02 25.38
C ASN A 283 8.55 -0.49 25.20
N PHE A 284 8.51 -1.29 26.28
CA PHE A 284 8.54 -2.74 26.16
C PHE A 284 7.27 -3.27 25.48
N ILE A 285 6.09 -2.76 25.86
CA ILE A 285 4.82 -3.08 25.19
C ILE A 285 4.87 -2.65 23.72
N ALA A 286 5.36 -1.43 23.43
CA ALA A 286 5.52 -0.95 22.06
C ALA A 286 6.45 -1.85 21.23
N LEU A 287 7.58 -2.29 21.81
CA LEU A 287 8.53 -3.18 21.14
C LEU A 287 7.88 -4.53 20.80
N LEU A 288 7.09 -5.12 21.72
CA LEU A 288 6.36 -6.34 21.44
C LEU A 288 5.40 -6.17 20.25
N PHE A 289 4.70 -5.04 20.20
CA PHE A 289 3.78 -4.74 19.09
C PHE A 289 4.54 -4.58 17.77
N VAL A 290 5.66 -3.86 17.77
CA VAL A 290 6.51 -3.69 16.57
C VAL A 290 7.04 -5.03 16.09
N LEU A 291 7.58 -5.88 16.98
CA LEU A 291 8.13 -7.19 16.60
C LEU A 291 7.05 -8.14 16.05
N LEU A 292 5.90 -8.22 16.73
CA LEU A 292 4.77 -9.02 16.25
C LEU A 292 4.26 -8.50 14.91
N SER A 293 4.16 -7.18 14.76
CA SER A 293 3.70 -6.54 13.54
C SER A 293 4.64 -6.77 12.35
N VAL A 294 5.96 -6.71 12.58
CA VAL A 294 6.96 -7.02 11.56
C VAL A 294 6.86 -8.51 11.14
N LEU A 295 6.72 -9.41 12.11
CA LEU A 295 6.52 -10.84 11.81
C LEU A 295 5.25 -11.08 10.97
N LEU A 296 4.14 -10.42 11.33
CA LEU A 296 2.88 -10.54 10.61
C LEU A 296 2.99 -10.06 9.16
N ILE A 297 3.66 -8.93 8.89
CA ILE A 297 3.78 -8.44 7.52
C ILE A 297 4.70 -9.29 6.66
N PHE A 298 5.85 -9.75 7.20
CA PHE A 298 6.71 -10.68 6.46
C PHE A 298 5.99 -11.98 6.15
N TRP A 299 5.23 -12.52 7.09
CA TRP A 299 4.44 -13.72 6.81
C TRP A 299 3.32 -13.46 5.79
N ALA A 300 2.64 -12.31 5.87
CA ALA A 300 1.60 -11.95 4.91
C ALA A 300 2.14 -11.78 3.48
N GLU A 301 3.39 -11.34 3.33
CA GLU A 301 4.12 -11.17 2.07
C GLU A 301 5.02 -12.37 1.73
N GLU A 302 4.82 -13.53 2.38
CA GLU A 302 5.55 -14.77 2.09
C GLU A 302 7.09 -14.63 2.17
N TRP A 303 7.55 -13.82 3.12
CA TRP A 303 8.96 -13.49 3.36
C TRP A 303 9.63 -12.74 2.20
N GLU A 304 8.86 -12.20 1.26
CA GLU A 304 9.38 -11.35 0.20
C GLU A 304 9.63 -9.92 0.69
N TRP A 305 10.82 -9.40 0.40
CA TRP A 305 11.15 -8.01 0.65
C TRP A 305 10.50 -7.11 -0.41
N LYS A 306 9.64 -6.19 0.05
CA LYS A 306 8.95 -5.20 -0.81
C LYS A 306 9.60 -3.81 -0.80
N GLY A 307 10.74 -3.66 -0.12
CA GLY A 307 11.51 -2.41 -0.11
C GLY A 307 12.53 -2.32 -1.25
N PRO A 308 13.42 -1.31 -1.22
CA PRO A 308 14.36 -1.09 -2.30
C PRO A 308 15.45 -2.16 -2.34
N VAL A 309 15.89 -2.51 -3.55
CA VAL A 309 16.90 -3.54 -3.83
C VAL A 309 17.97 -2.98 -4.76
N ALA A 310 19.23 -3.29 -4.46
CA ALA A 310 20.36 -2.91 -5.31
C ALA A 310 20.24 -3.58 -6.68
N GLY A 311 20.29 -2.80 -7.76
CA GLY A 311 20.15 -3.29 -9.14
C GLY A 311 18.77 -3.07 -9.76
N HIS A 312 17.76 -2.69 -8.99
CA HIS A 312 16.46 -2.27 -9.54
C HIS A 312 16.49 -0.79 -10.00
N SER A 313 15.58 -0.43 -10.92
CA SER A 313 15.44 0.94 -11.41
C SER A 313 15.13 1.92 -10.27
N SER A 314 15.49 3.19 -10.46
CA SER A 314 15.20 4.26 -9.50
C SER A 314 13.69 4.32 -9.18
N GLU A 315 12.84 4.21 -10.19
CA GLU A 315 11.38 4.27 -10.03
C GLU A 315 10.84 3.13 -9.15
N SER A 316 11.31 1.90 -9.36
CA SER A 316 10.95 0.74 -8.52
C SER A 316 11.40 0.93 -7.06
N ASN A 317 12.57 1.54 -6.83
CA ASN A 317 13.10 1.74 -5.49
C ASN A 317 12.41 2.89 -4.73
N TRP A 318 11.91 3.91 -5.43
CA TRP A 318 11.36 5.13 -4.82
C TRP A 318 9.83 5.21 -4.81
N HIS A 319 9.10 4.19 -5.26
CA HIS A 319 7.65 4.14 -5.09
C HIS A 319 7.25 4.06 -3.61
N ALA A 320 6.04 4.52 -3.28
CA ALA A 320 5.60 4.72 -1.89
C ALA A 320 5.65 3.45 -1.02
N GLY A 321 5.33 2.27 -1.57
CA GLY A 321 5.38 0.99 -0.87
C GLY A 321 6.81 0.57 -0.49
N SER A 322 7.76 0.78 -1.40
CA SER A 322 9.18 0.53 -1.15
C SER A 322 9.73 1.45 -0.06
N VAL A 323 9.43 2.76 -0.15
CA VAL A 323 9.87 3.75 0.83
C VAL A 323 9.24 3.49 2.20
N HIS A 324 7.95 3.13 2.27
CA HIS A 324 7.29 2.70 3.50
C HIS A 324 8.02 1.51 4.15
N SER A 325 8.36 0.49 3.37
CA SER A 325 9.04 -0.71 3.86
C SER A 325 10.45 -0.39 4.38
N LEU A 326 11.20 0.46 3.66
CA LEU A 326 12.52 0.92 4.08
C LEU A 326 12.47 1.70 5.40
N LEU A 327 11.65 2.76 5.46
CA LEU A 327 11.57 3.61 6.65
C LEU A 327 11.01 2.84 7.86
N GLY A 328 10.05 1.95 7.62
CA GLY A 328 9.46 1.08 8.65
C GLY A 328 10.47 0.11 9.25
N VAL A 329 11.28 -0.56 8.42
CA VAL A 329 12.35 -1.45 8.92
C VAL A 329 13.45 -0.66 9.62
N MET A 330 13.86 0.50 9.10
CA MET A 330 14.82 1.36 9.80
C MET A 330 14.30 1.78 11.18
N ALA A 331 13.02 2.17 11.28
CA ALA A 331 12.39 2.51 12.55
C ALA A 331 12.32 1.29 13.50
N ALA A 332 12.01 0.10 12.99
CA ALA A 332 11.97 -1.13 13.77
C ALA A 332 13.35 -1.54 14.30
N ILE A 333 14.40 -1.46 13.46
CA ILE A 333 15.79 -1.69 13.86
C ILE A 333 16.18 -0.73 14.98
N VAL A 334 15.86 0.56 14.83
CA VAL A 334 16.09 1.55 15.88
C VAL A 334 15.33 1.21 17.16
N ALA A 335 14.06 0.81 17.06
CA ALA A 335 13.24 0.42 18.21
C ALA A 335 13.81 -0.77 18.97
N VAL A 336 14.51 -1.69 18.29
CA VAL A 336 15.22 -2.83 18.89
C VAL A 336 16.56 -2.40 19.48
N LEU A 337 17.37 -1.65 18.73
CA LEU A 337 18.70 -1.22 19.15
C LEU A 337 18.65 -0.29 20.39
N ASN A 338 17.63 0.55 20.51
CA ASN A 338 17.60 1.56 21.57
C ASN A 338 17.48 0.96 22.99
N PRO A 339 16.63 -0.07 23.24
CA PRO A 339 16.65 -0.89 24.45
C PRO A 339 17.93 -1.70 24.64
N PHE A 340 18.52 -2.28 23.59
CA PHE A 340 19.80 -2.98 23.71
C PHE A 340 20.91 -2.06 24.21
N MET A 341 21.01 -0.84 23.65
CA MET A 341 21.94 0.18 24.16
C MET A 341 21.63 0.54 25.62
N ALA A 342 20.36 0.58 26.02
CA ALA A 342 19.96 0.87 27.40
C ALA A 342 20.41 -0.20 28.41
N LEU A 343 20.72 -1.44 27.98
CA LEU A 343 21.34 -2.46 28.83
C LEU A 343 22.78 -2.11 29.18
N PHE A 344 23.50 -1.42 28.30
CA PHE A 344 24.86 -0.95 28.52
C PHE A 344 24.91 0.43 29.22
N ARG A 345 23.80 0.84 29.86
CA ARG A 345 23.71 2.12 30.56
C ARG A 345 24.71 2.19 31.71
N CYS A 346 25.69 3.08 31.59
CA CYS A 346 26.71 3.31 32.61
C CYS A 346 26.13 3.96 33.89
N ALA A 347 26.85 3.79 35.00
CA ALA A 347 26.53 4.45 36.28
C ALA A 347 26.51 5.99 36.14
N PRO A 348 25.66 6.70 36.89
CA PRO A 348 25.37 8.12 36.69
C PRO A 348 26.57 9.06 36.87
N ASP A 349 27.61 8.62 37.57
CA ASP A 349 28.86 9.30 37.92
C ASP A 349 30.00 9.09 36.90
N THR A 350 29.79 8.25 35.89
CA THR A 350 30.82 7.96 34.87
C THR A 350 30.90 9.00 33.75
N GLY A 351 32.10 9.30 33.28
CA GLY A 351 32.33 10.25 32.17
C GLY A 351 31.72 9.83 30.82
N ALA A 352 31.37 8.55 30.65
CA ALA A 352 30.69 8.03 29.46
C ALA A 352 29.16 8.27 29.47
N ARG A 353 28.59 8.66 30.62
CA ARG A 353 27.12 8.84 30.77
C ARG A 353 26.52 9.90 29.83
N PRO A 354 27.17 11.05 29.56
CA PRO A 354 26.69 12.01 28.58
C PRO A 354 26.60 11.44 27.16
N ILE A 355 27.59 10.63 26.75
CA ILE A 355 27.61 9.95 25.44
C ILE A 355 26.41 9.02 25.33
N PHE A 356 26.21 8.16 26.33
CA PHE A 356 25.03 7.29 26.40
C PHE A 356 23.72 8.08 26.29
N ASN A 357 23.56 9.15 27.07
CA ASN A 357 22.33 9.94 27.09
C ASN A 357 22.06 10.60 25.72
N TRP A 358 23.11 11.11 25.05
CA TRP A 358 22.97 11.74 23.75
C TRP A 358 22.61 10.70 22.68
N THR A 359 23.37 9.60 22.59
CA THR A 359 23.14 8.53 21.63
C THR A 359 21.76 7.88 21.79
N HIS A 360 21.35 7.53 23.00
CA HIS A 360 20.04 6.94 23.27
C HIS A 360 18.89 7.90 22.90
N ARG A 361 19.08 9.20 23.15
CA ARG A 361 18.09 10.23 22.83
C ARG A 361 18.01 10.49 21.32
N THR A 362 19.13 10.67 20.64
CA THR A 362 19.15 10.97 19.19
C THR A 362 18.62 9.79 18.40
N LEU A 363 19.03 8.57 18.75
CA LEU A 363 18.52 7.37 18.12
C LEU A 363 17.01 7.21 18.34
N GLY A 364 16.52 7.43 19.57
CA GLY A 364 15.09 7.38 19.88
C GLY A 364 14.25 8.38 19.09
N ILE A 365 14.73 9.63 18.95
CA ILE A 365 14.06 10.66 18.16
C ILE A 365 14.08 10.30 16.67
N ALA A 366 15.22 9.84 16.15
CA ALA A 366 15.34 9.42 14.75
C ALA A 366 14.35 8.29 14.42
N GLY A 367 14.29 7.25 15.27
CA GLY A 367 13.33 6.15 15.11
C GLY A 367 11.87 6.61 15.12
N PHE A 368 11.54 7.54 16.02
CA PHE A 368 10.19 8.12 16.07
C PHE A 368 9.86 8.90 14.79
N LEU A 369 10.76 9.74 14.28
CA LEU A 369 10.54 10.50 13.04
C LEU A 369 10.39 9.59 11.82
N LEU A 370 11.21 8.54 11.71
CA LEU A 370 11.09 7.53 10.66
C LEU A 370 9.74 6.83 10.70
N ALA A 371 9.28 6.43 11.90
CA ALA A 371 7.97 5.83 12.08
C ALA A 371 6.81 6.77 11.71
N MET A 372 6.91 8.06 12.07
CA MET A 372 5.89 9.05 11.70
C MET A 372 5.81 9.26 10.18
N ALA A 373 6.96 9.33 9.50
CA ALA A 373 6.99 9.39 8.04
C ALA A 373 6.37 8.13 7.41
N THR A 374 6.67 6.96 7.97
CA THR A 374 6.13 5.67 7.53
C THR A 374 4.60 5.60 7.66
N LEU A 375 4.05 6.11 8.78
CA LEU A 375 2.60 6.21 9.01
C LEU A 375 1.92 7.19 8.04
N PHE A 376 2.56 8.32 7.76
CA PHE A 376 2.05 9.28 6.79
C PHE A 376 1.97 8.69 5.37
N ILE A 377 3.02 7.97 4.96
CA ILE A 377 3.03 7.27 3.67
C ILE A 377 1.90 6.24 3.63
N ALA A 378 1.72 5.44 4.70
CA ALA A 378 0.64 4.46 4.76
C ALA A 378 -0.76 5.10 4.67
N ALA A 379 -0.98 6.20 5.40
CA ALA A 379 -2.27 6.88 5.40
C ALA A 379 -2.59 7.52 4.03
N ASN A 380 -1.58 8.06 3.34
CA ASN A 380 -1.77 8.75 2.06
C ASN A 380 -1.82 7.80 0.85
N PHE A 381 -0.92 6.82 0.79
CA PHE A 381 -0.72 6.01 -0.43
C PHE A 381 -1.41 4.64 -0.34
N PHE A 382 -1.66 4.09 0.85
CA PHE A 382 -2.30 2.77 0.98
C PHE A 382 -3.82 2.89 1.06
N ILE A 383 -4.41 3.58 0.07
CA ILE A 383 -5.83 3.91 -0.01
C ILE A 383 -6.71 2.66 0.13
N GLY A 384 -6.31 1.52 -0.46
CA GLY A 384 -7.04 0.25 -0.38
C GLY A 384 -7.07 -0.41 1.02
N GLN A 385 -6.31 0.11 1.99
CA GLN A 385 -6.28 -0.40 3.37
C GLN A 385 -7.31 0.26 4.29
N TRP A 386 -7.92 1.35 3.85
CA TRP A 386 -8.85 2.16 4.65
C TRP A 386 -10.27 2.08 4.08
N SER A 387 -11.28 2.04 4.96
CA SER A 387 -12.68 2.23 4.53
C SER A 387 -12.90 3.67 4.06
N ASP A 388 -12.22 4.62 4.72
CA ASP A 388 -12.23 6.04 4.36
C ASP A 388 -10.79 6.61 4.38
N PRO A 389 -10.13 6.67 3.21
CA PRO A 389 -8.74 7.13 3.09
C PRO A 389 -8.56 8.62 3.45
N PHE A 390 -9.56 9.46 3.18
CA PHE A 390 -9.49 10.90 3.46
C PHE A 390 -9.46 11.14 4.97
N TRP A 391 -10.36 10.49 5.71
CA TRP A 391 -10.38 10.59 7.17
C TRP A 391 -9.16 9.92 7.82
N ALA A 392 -8.63 8.84 7.25
CA ALA A 392 -7.40 8.22 7.75
C ALA A 392 -6.20 9.20 7.71
N LEU A 393 -5.97 9.86 6.56
CA LEU A 393 -4.93 10.88 6.42
C LEU A 393 -5.17 12.06 7.37
N THR A 394 -6.42 12.52 7.46
CA THR A 394 -6.80 13.65 8.32
C THR A 394 -6.50 13.36 9.80
N LEU A 395 -6.81 12.16 10.28
CA LEU A 395 -6.54 11.77 11.66
C LEU A 395 -5.04 11.68 11.98
N VAL A 396 -4.22 11.21 11.05
CA VAL A 396 -2.75 11.20 11.21
C VAL A 396 -2.19 12.63 11.26
N LEU A 397 -2.69 13.54 10.43
CA LEU A 397 -2.33 14.96 10.47
C LEU A 397 -2.78 15.64 11.77
N ILE A 398 -4.00 15.37 12.23
CA ILE A 398 -4.51 15.87 13.52
C ILE A 398 -3.63 15.38 14.66
N PHE A 399 -3.26 14.10 14.68
CA PHE A 399 -2.35 13.56 15.69
C PHE A 399 -1.00 14.30 15.71
N TRP A 400 -0.44 14.60 14.54
CA TRP A 400 0.83 15.32 14.45
C TRP A 400 0.72 16.75 15.01
N GLY A 401 -0.37 17.46 14.69
CA GLY A 401 -0.68 18.76 15.28
C GLY A 401 -0.85 18.67 16.80
N LEU A 402 -1.58 17.68 17.30
CA LEU A 402 -1.75 17.42 18.73
C LEU A 402 -0.44 17.13 19.44
N LEU A 403 0.47 16.38 18.82
CA LEU A 403 1.78 16.08 19.38
C LEU A 403 2.61 17.37 19.55
N VAL A 404 2.63 18.25 18.55
CA VAL A 404 3.33 19.53 18.61
C VAL A 404 2.75 20.40 19.73
N VAL A 405 1.41 20.54 19.77
CA VAL A 405 0.73 21.32 20.83
C VAL A 405 1.02 20.73 22.21
N ALA A 406 0.97 19.40 22.38
CA ALA A 406 1.25 18.74 23.64
C ALA A 406 2.69 19.03 24.11
N VAL A 407 3.69 18.91 23.22
CA VAL A 407 5.09 19.26 23.53
C VAL A 407 5.19 20.70 24.02
N LEU A 408 4.58 21.65 23.31
CA LEU A 408 4.60 23.07 23.71
C LEU A 408 3.99 23.28 25.11
N LEU A 409 2.83 22.67 25.37
CA LEU A 409 2.16 22.75 26.67
C LEU A 409 3.00 22.11 27.78
N PHE A 410 3.63 20.96 27.54
CA PHE A 410 4.52 20.34 28.51
C PHE A 410 5.75 21.21 28.81
N GLU A 411 6.38 21.81 27.80
CA GLU A 411 7.52 22.73 28.00
C GLU A 411 7.11 23.97 28.82
N ILE A 412 5.92 24.54 28.55
CA ILE A 412 5.39 25.65 29.35
C ILE A 412 5.21 25.24 30.81
N LEU A 413 4.61 24.08 31.07
CA LEU A 413 4.39 23.59 32.43
C LEU A 413 5.70 23.28 33.17
N ASP A 414 6.70 22.70 32.48
CA ASP A 414 8.01 22.42 33.07
C ASP A 414 8.82 23.70 33.32
N TRP A 415 8.71 24.70 32.43
CA TRP A 415 9.25 26.03 32.66
C TRP A 415 8.60 26.72 33.87
N MET A 416 7.27 26.64 34.02
CA MET A 416 6.56 27.20 35.18
C MET A 416 7.00 26.52 36.49
N LYS A 417 7.23 25.21 36.44
CA LYS A 417 7.76 24.42 37.56
C LYS A 417 9.18 24.85 37.94
N THR A 418 10.08 25.08 36.98
CA THR A 418 11.49 25.42 37.23
C THR A 418 11.74 26.90 37.55
N LYS A 419 10.95 27.83 36.99
CA LYS A 419 11.04 29.28 37.26
C LYS A 419 10.91 29.63 38.75
N THR A 420 10.14 28.83 39.50
CA THR A 420 9.94 29.05 40.94
C THR A 420 11.14 28.59 41.76
N ASP A 421 11.79 27.48 41.38
CA ASP A 421 13.03 26.99 42.00
C ASP A 421 14.13 28.06 41.94
N HIS A 422 14.30 28.69 40.77
CA HIS A 422 15.20 29.83 40.60
C HIS A 422 14.83 31.04 41.47
N LYS A 423 13.54 31.37 41.61
CA LYS A 423 13.11 32.48 42.47
C LYS A 423 13.38 32.20 43.96
N VAL A 424 13.09 31.00 44.44
CA VAL A 424 13.35 30.60 45.84
C VAL A 424 14.85 30.57 46.11
N HIS A 425 15.63 29.96 45.24
CA HIS A 425 17.10 29.91 45.37
C HIS A 425 17.74 31.30 45.34
N HIS A 426 17.21 32.25 44.55
CA HIS A 426 17.73 33.62 44.48
C HIS A 426 17.30 34.48 45.69
N LEU A 427 16.17 34.16 46.34
CA LEU A 427 15.75 34.76 47.60
C LEU A 427 16.57 34.20 48.79
N GLU A 428 16.88 32.91 48.77
CA GLU A 428 17.68 32.24 49.81
C GLU A 428 19.18 32.55 49.72
N MET A 429 19.79 32.66 48.53
CA MET A 429 21.20 33.09 48.39
C MET A 429 21.44 34.53 48.89
N ARG A 430 20.37 35.32 49.03
CA ARG A 430 20.42 36.64 49.67
C ARG A 430 20.41 36.56 51.20
N GLY A 431 20.03 35.42 51.78
CA GLY A 431 20.11 35.10 53.20
C GLY A 431 21.13 33.99 53.47
N ARG A 432 22.37 34.37 53.80
CA ARG A 432 23.47 33.57 54.38
C ARG A 432 23.22 32.04 54.47
N GLY A 433 24.03 31.25 53.76
CA GLY A 433 24.01 29.78 53.82
C GLY A 433 23.91 29.25 55.26
N LYS A 434 22.85 28.50 55.53
CA LYS A 434 22.59 27.89 56.85
C LYS A 434 23.45 26.64 57.01
N TYR A 435 24.38 26.72 57.95
CA TYR A 435 25.01 25.55 58.56
C TYR A 435 24.06 25.04 59.65
N ASP A 436 23.97 23.73 59.84
CA ASP A 436 23.36 23.19 61.06
C ASP A 436 24.24 23.51 62.29
N ASP A 437 23.71 23.32 63.50
CA ASP A 437 24.45 23.59 64.75
C ASP A 437 25.74 22.76 64.89
N ASN A 438 25.94 21.76 64.00
CA ASN A 438 27.11 20.89 63.92
C ASN A 438 28.05 21.26 62.75
N GLY A 439 27.83 22.40 62.07
CA GLY A 439 28.71 22.89 61.01
C GLY A 439 28.61 22.12 59.68
N ARG A 440 27.56 21.32 59.46
CA ARG A 440 27.33 20.61 58.20
C ARG A 440 26.52 21.49 57.24
N ILE A 441 26.87 21.37 55.95
CA ILE A 441 26.13 22.02 54.86
C ILE A 441 24.78 21.31 54.76
N VAL A 442 23.69 22.03 55.02
CA VAL A 442 22.34 21.53 54.80
C VAL A 442 22.11 21.44 53.29
N THR A 443 22.13 20.24 52.72
CA THR A 443 21.77 20.03 51.31
C THR A 443 20.29 20.33 51.11
N HIS A 444 19.99 21.40 50.38
CA HIS A 444 18.62 21.83 50.10
C HIS A 444 17.85 20.77 49.30
N THR A 445 16.68 20.37 49.80
CA THR A 445 15.69 19.62 49.02
C THR A 445 15.02 20.57 48.03
N LYS A 446 15.07 20.26 46.73
CA LYS A 446 14.42 21.01 45.64
C LYS A 446 12.94 21.31 45.97
N VAL A 447 12.57 22.58 46.12
CA VAL A 447 11.20 23.00 46.47
C VAL A 447 10.36 23.10 45.20
N LEU A 448 9.57 22.06 44.91
CA LEU A 448 8.75 21.97 43.70
C LEU A 448 7.29 22.39 43.95
N HIS A 449 6.75 23.25 43.09
CA HIS A 449 5.33 23.61 43.16
C HIS A 449 4.44 22.46 42.65
N GLN A 450 3.48 22.00 43.47
CA GLN A 450 2.66 20.83 43.16
C GLN A 450 1.63 21.08 42.04
N ARG A 451 1.12 22.30 41.87
CA ARG A 451 0.10 22.62 40.85
C ARG A 451 0.53 22.32 39.39
N PRO A 452 1.72 22.76 38.90
CA PRO A 452 2.18 22.39 37.56
C PRO A 452 2.48 20.89 37.44
N MET A 453 2.79 20.18 38.53
CA MET A 453 2.93 18.71 38.50
C MET A 453 1.59 17.99 38.32
N HIS A 454 0.50 18.50 38.90
CA HIS A 454 -0.84 18.01 38.60
C HIS A 454 -1.24 18.32 37.16
N GLY A 455 -0.95 19.54 36.67
CA GLY A 455 -1.19 19.92 35.28
C GLY A 455 -0.49 19.02 34.25
N THR A 456 0.79 18.70 34.47
CA THR A 456 1.54 17.75 33.61
C THR A 456 0.94 16.34 33.64
N THR A 457 0.46 15.88 34.79
CA THR A 457 -0.19 14.57 34.92
C THR A 457 -1.52 14.54 34.16
N ILE A 458 -2.36 15.56 34.32
CA ILE A 458 -3.65 15.68 33.61
C ILE A 458 -3.42 15.75 32.09
N LEU A 459 -2.49 16.58 31.63
CA LEU A 459 -2.17 16.72 30.21
C LEU A 459 -1.70 15.39 29.61
N TRP A 460 -0.87 14.64 30.33
CA TRP A 460 -0.40 13.31 29.90
C TRP A 460 -1.54 12.30 29.78
N ILE A 461 -2.47 12.27 30.74
CA ILE A 461 -3.66 11.41 30.67
C ILE A 461 -4.55 11.81 29.48
N LEU A 462 -4.83 13.10 29.32
CA LEU A 462 -5.65 13.60 28.21
C LEU A 462 -5.04 13.29 26.84
N PHE A 463 -3.74 13.54 26.68
CA PHE A 463 -3.02 13.20 25.45
C PHE A 463 -3.09 11.70 25.17
N GLY A 464 -2.90 10.85 26.19
CA GLY A 464 -3.03 9.40 26.07
C GLY A 464 -4.43 8.96 25.62
N LEU A 465 -5.48 9.51 26.24
CA LEU A 465 -6.86 9.20 25.88
C LEU A 465 -7.19 9.61 24.44
N ILE A 466 -6.80 10.81 24.03
CA ILE A 466 -7.01 11.29 22.65
C ILE A 466 -6.24 10.42 21.65
N SER A 467 -5.00 10.05 21.97
CA SER A 467 -4.18 9.18 21.13
C SER A 467 -4.79 7.79 20.98
N ILE A 468 -5.34 7.22 22.05
CA ILE A 468 -6.08 5.94 22.00
C ILE A 468 -7.31 6.08 21.13
N THR A 469 -8.11 7.15 21.28
CA THR A 469 -9.30 7.37 20.44
C THR A 469 -8.93 7.44 18.96
N ILE A 470 -7.88 8.18 18.59
CA ILE A 470 -7.39 8.25 17.21
C ILE A 470 -6.96 6.87 16.71
N ALA A 471 -6.16 6.15 17.50
CA ALA A 471 -5.69 4.81 17.16
C ALA A 471 -6.83 3.81 16.95
N VAL A 472 -7.84 3.83 17.82
CA VAL A 472 -9.04 2.99 17.71
C VAL A 472 -9.82 3.35 16.45
N THR A 473 -10.07 4.62 16.17
CA THR A 473 -10.80 5.04 14.97
C THR A 473 -10.08 4.62 13.68
N LEU A 474 -8.76 4.81 13.60
CA LEU A 474 -7.95 4.32 12.47
C LEU A 474 -8.03 2.79 12.34
N SER A 475 -8.01 2.07 13.46
CA SER A 475 -8.15 0.60 13.47
C SER A 475 -9.53 0.16 12.96
N VAL A 476 -10.59 0.88 13.33
CA VAL A 476 -11.95 0.63 12.84
C VAL A 476 -12.02 0.82 11.32
N PHE A 477 -11.40 1.85 10.76
CA PHE A 477 -11.37 2.02 9.29
C PHE A 477 -10.71 0.84 8.58
N MET A 478 -9.65 0.28 9.15
CA MET A 478 -8.99 -0.92 8.60
C MET A 478 -9.88 -2.16 8.73
N ILE A 479 -10.56 -2.34 9.86
CA ILE A 479 -11.45 -3.49 10.11
C ILE A 479 -12.68 -3.45 9.21
N VAL A 480 -13.35 -2.30 9.13
CA VAL A 480 -14.56 -2.12 8.30
C VAL A 480 -14.26 -2.41 6.83
N LYS A 481 -13.09 -1.98 6.33
CA LYS A 481 -12.64 -2.27 4.96
C LYS A 481 -12.49 -3.76 4.64
N ARG A 482 -12.44 -4.64 5.66
CA ARG A 482 -12.35 -6.10 5.48
C ARG A 482 -13.68 -6.82 5.62
N ILE A 483 -14.69 -6.13 6.13
CA ILE A 483 -16.04 -6.65 6.33
C ILE A 483 -16.92 -6.27 5.13
N GLN A 484 -16.68 -5.10 4.54
CA GLN A 484 -17.19 -4.68 3.24
C GLN A 484 -16.45 -5.40 2.12
#